data_AF-A0A8H9MPZ9-F1
#
_entry.id   AF-A0A8H9MPZ9-F1
#
_cell.length_a   1.000
_cell.length_b   1.000
_cell.length_c   1.000
_cell.angle_alpha   90.00
_cell.angle_beta   90.00
_cell.angle_gamma   90.00
#
_symmetry.space_group_name_H-M   'P 1'
#
loop_
_entity.id
_entity.type
_entity.pdbx_description
1 polymer ?
#
loop_
_entity_poly.entity_id
_entity_poly.type
_entity_poly.pdbx_seq_one_letter_code
_entity_poly.pdbx_strand_id
1 'polypeptide(L)'
;MENVYKIPDYQREYSWEETELEDLWMDLSQIINGETESHFFGQIVIHIDKKVDEKLIIDGQQRTSTTVILLAAMRDLFIKIHDYGWEDARFDAEDITTKFIGRYTQTRDERKLILGENDKEYFSNRIQFMTPETKKKQKLTNSQKRIDFAYDYFYKKLEKSMDSAEILENKYTVLKEFFSTFTEKCSVMFVETDDINEAFIIFETLNARGRDLETADLLKNHLFRVANK
;
A
#
# COMPACT_ATOMS: atom_id res chain seq x y z
N MET A 1 16.46 -4.65 13.51
CA MET A 1 15.81 -3.34 13.37
C MET A 1 14.75 -3.51 12.29
N GLU A 2 13.53 -3.07 12.55
CA GLU A 2 12.38 -3.42 11.70
C GLU A 2 12.51 -2.82 10.29
N ASN A 3 12.16 -3.61 9.27
CA ASN A 3 12.21 -3.25 7.85
C ASN A 3 11.22 -2.12 7.51
N VAL A 4 11.58 -0.87 7.80
CA VAL A 4 10.80 0.31 7.39
C VAL A 4 11.20 0.70 5.96
N TYR A 5 10.22 0.76 5.07
CA TYR A 5 10.39 1.28 3.72
C TYR A 5 9.96 2.75 3.65
N LYS A 6 10.71 3.57 2.94
CA LYS A 6 10.42 5.00 2.74
C LYS A 6 10.28 5.31 1.26
N ILE A 7 9.32 6.16 0.91
CA ILE A 7 9.22 6.75 -0.43
C ILE A 7 9.92 8.11 -0.38
N PRO A 8 11.01 8.32 -1.14
CA PRO A 8 11.76 9.58 -1.13
C PRO A 8 10.94 10.79 -1.62
N ASP A 9 11.26 11.99 -1.15
CA ASP A 9 10.53 13.23 -1.50
C ASP A 9 10.62 13.62 -2.98
N TYR A 10 11.63 13.10 -3.69
CA TYR A 10 11.75 13.32 -5.13
C TYR A 10 10.82 12.41 -5.94
N GLN A 11 10.16 11.43 -5.33
CA GLN A 11 9.12 10.66 -5.99
C GLN A 11 7.83 11.45 -6.09
N ARG A 12 6.97 11.12 -7.07
CA ARG A 12 5.65 11.74 -7.19
C ARG A 12 4.74 11.37 -6.01
N GLU A 13 3.80 12.25 -5.68
CA GLU A 13 2.77 12.00 -4.67
C GLU A 13 1.86 10.83 -5.09
N TYR A 14 1.00 10.34 -4.18
CA TYR A 14 0.01 9.32 -4.52
C TYR A 14 -0.96 9.83 -5.59
N SER A 15 -1.13 9.04 -6.66
CA SER A 15 -1.78 9.48 -7.89
C SER A 15 -2.69 8.44 -8.54
N TRP A 16 -2.88 7.24 -7.98
CA TRP A 16 -3.86 6.30 -8.53
C TRP A 16 -5.29 6.84 -8.44
N GLU A 17 -6.07 6.56 -9.48
CA GLU A 17 -7.48 6.92 -9.63
C GLU A 17 -8.33 5.64 -9.70
N GLU A 18 -9.62 5.78 -9.98
CA GLU A 18 -10.56 4.65 -9.97
C GLU A 18 -10.16 3.52 -10.91
N THR A 19 -9.58 3.83 -12.08
CA THR A 19 -9.16 2.82 -13.05
C THR A 19 -8.10 1.89 -12.49
N GLU A 20 -7.01 2.42 -11.91
CA GLU A 20 -5.95 1.56 -11.34
C GLU A 20 -6.44 0.79 -10.10
N LEU A 21 -7.37 1.35 -9.33
CA LEU A 21 -7.98 0.68 -8.19
C LEU A 21 -8.90 -0.47 -8.63
N GLU A 22 -9.67 -0.28 -9.70
CA GLU A 22 -10.51 -1.34 -10.28
C GLU A 22 -9.68 -2.44 -10.91
N ASP A 23 -8.57 -2.12 -11.59
CA ASP A 23 -7.66 -3.12 -12.13
C ASP A 23 -7.13 -4.03 -11.00
N LEU A 24 -6.61 -3.44 -9.92
CA LEU A 24 -6.15 -4.18 -8.73
C LEU A 24 -7.29 -5.01 -8.08
N TRP A 25 -8.50 -4.45 -8.01
CA TRP A 25 -9.66 -5.16 -7.48
C TRP A 25 -10.06 -6.35 -8.34
N MET A 26 -10.05 -6.18 -9.67
CA MET A 26 -10.35 -7.23 -10.64
C MET A 26 -9.33 -8.36 -10.59
N ASP A 27 -8.04 -8.03 -10.51
CA ASP A 27 -6.97 -9.03 -10.37
C ASP A 27 -7.22 -9.95 -9.16
N LEU A 28 -7.60 -9.37 -8.01
CA LEU A 28 -7.93 -10.15 -6.82
C LEU A 28 -9.23 -10.95 -6.99
N SER A 29 -10.26 -10.35 -7.59
CA SER A 29 -11.57 -10.98 -7.80
C SER A 29 -11.49 -12.18 -8.74
N GLN A 30 -10.68 -12.10 -9.80
CA GLN A 30 -10.47 -13.21 -10.73
C GLN A 30 -9.87 -14.44 -10.03
N ILE A 31 -8.95 -14.23 -9.08
CA ILE A 31 -8.37 -15.33 -8.31
C ILE A 31 -9.40 -15.97 -7.37
N ILE A 32 -10.22 -15.15 -6.71
CA ILE A 32 -11.29 -15.62 -5.80
C ILE A 32 -12.36 -16.40 -6.57
N ASN A 33 -12.73 -15.93 -7.77
CA ASN A 33 -13.69 -16.60 -8.64
C ASN A 33 -13.12 -17.88 -9.30
N GLY A 34 -11.83 -18.18 -9.12
CA GLY A 34 -11.16 -19.31 -9.74
C GLY A 34 -10.92 -19.15 -11.24
N GLU A 35 -10.97 -17.93 -11.76
CA GLU A 35 -10.63 -17.61 -13.16
C GLU A 35 -9.12 -17.66 -13.39
N THR A 36 -8.33 -17.35 -12.36
CA THR A 36 -6.87 -17.45 -12.35
C THR A 36 -6.37 -18.05 -11.02
N GLU A 37 -5.18 -18.68 -11.03
CA GLU A 37 -4.63 -19.29 -9.82
C GLU A 37 -3.84 -18.32 -8.94
N SER A 38 -3.18 -17.35 -9.56
CA SER A 38 -2.30 -16.38 -8.90
C SER A 38 -2.14 -15.13 -9.76
N HIS A 39 -1.65 -14.05 -9.14
CA HIS A 39 -1.36 -12.79 -9.83
C HIS A 39 0.03 -12.26 -9.46
N PHE A 40 0.71 -11.64 -10.44
CA PHE A 40 2.00 -11.00 -10.27
C PHE A 40 1.86 -9.48 -10.36
N PHE A 41 1.97 -8.79 -9.22
CA PHE A 41 1.80 -7.33 -9.10
C PHE A 41 3.02 -6.51 -9.57
N GLY A 42 3.93 -7.14 -10.30
CA GLY A 42 5.14 -6.48 -10.79
C GLY A 42 6.25 -6.44 -9.75
N GLN A 43 7.12 -5.46 -9.93
CA GLN A 43 8.34 -5.31 -9.17
C GLN A 43 8.33 -4.09 -8.24
N ILE A 44 9.15 -4.17 -7.19
CA ILE A 44 9.49 -3.07 -6.29
C ILE A 44 11.01 -2.95 -6.32
N VAL A 45 11.50 -1.78 -6.71
CA VAL A 45 12.94 -1.48 -6.74
C VAL A 45 13.29 -0.69 -5.49
N ILE A 46 14.29 -1.15 -4.76
CA ILE A 46 14.65 -0.62 -3.44
C ILE A 46 16.14 -0.29 -3.41
N HIS A 47 16.43 0.93 -2.98
CA HIS A 47 17.78 1.33 -2.61
C HIS A 47 17.99 1.15 -1.11
N ILE A 48 19.04 0.43 -0.72
CA ILE A 48 19.45 0.27 0.68
C ILE A 48 20.55 1.29 0.97
N ASP A 49 20.19 2.38 1.66
CA ASP A 49 21.18 3.35 2.15
C ASP A 49 21.83 2.82 3.43
N LYS A 50 23.00 2.20 3.28
CA LYS A 50 23.79 1.65 4.38
C LYS A 50 24.33 2.70 5.36
N LYS A 51 24.36 3.99 5.01
CA LYS A 51 24.90 5.05 5.88
C LYS A 51 23.90 5.44 6.97
N VAL A 52 22.62 5.46 6.61
CA VAL A 52 21.52 5.82 7.52
C VAL A 52 20.61 4.64 7.88
N ASP A 53 20.93 3.44 7.39
CA ASP A 53 20.16 2.20 7.57
C ASP A 53 18.71 2.34 7.10
N GLU A 54 18.53 2.91 5.89
CA GLU A 54 17.22 3.17 5.30
C GLU A 54 16.97 2.33 4.03
N LYS A 55 15.71 1.95 3.82
CA LYS A 55 15.25 1.28 2.59
C LYS A 55 14.35 2.23 1.81
N LEU A 56 14.82 2.72 0.68
CA LEU A 56 14.13 3.69 -0.16
C LEU A 56 13.48 3.00 -1.36
N ILE A 57 12.18 3.15 -1.53
CA ILE A 57 11.45 2.65 -2.70
C ILE A 57 11.70 3.59 -3.88
N ILE A 58 12.39 3.10 -4.91
CA ILE A 58 12.73 3.82 -6.13
C ILE A 58 11.70 3.56 -7.24
N ASP A 59 11.10 2.36 -7.25
CA ASP A 59 10.00 1.99 -8.15
C ASP A 59 8.91 1.20 -7.40
N GLY A 60 7.67 1.32 -7.86
CA GLY A 60 6.53 0.61 -7.25
C GLY A 60 5.90 1.35 -6.08
N GLN A 61 6.17 2.65 -5.93
CA GLN A 61 5.63 3.47 -4.82
C GLN A 61 4.09 3.48 -4.77
N GLN A 62 3.42 3.58 -5.92
CA GLN A 62 1.95 3.67 -6.00
C GLN A 62 1.35 2.34 -5.59
N ARG A 63 1.81 1.24 -6.20
CA ARG A 63 1.42 -0.15 -5.87
C ARG A 63 1.61 -0.44 -4.38
N THR A 64 2.77 -0.09 -3.83
CA THR A 64 3.07 -0.32 -2.40
C THR A 64 2.12 0.47 -1.49
N SER A 65 1.88 1.75 -1.81
CA SER A 65 0.96 2.59 -1.04
C SER A 65 -0.48 2.06 -1.11
N THR A 66 -0.96 1.70 -2.31
CA THR A 66 -2.30 1.15 -2.50
C THR A 66 -2.50 -0.18 -1.78
N THR A 67 -1.50 -1.07 -1.79
CA THR A 67 -1.53 -2.32 -1.04
C THR A 67 -1.74 -2.08 0.45
N VAL A 68 -1.01 -1.12 1.03
CA VAL A 68 -1.18 -0.76 2.45
C VAL A 68 -2.57 -0.16 2.72
N ILE A 69 -3.13 0.61 1.78
CA ILE A 69 -4.51 1.14 1.86
C ILE A 69 -5.54 0.02 1.83
N LEU A 70 -5.42 -0.94 0.91
CA LEU A 70 -6.31 -2.12 0.82
C LEU A 70 -6.28 -2.93 2.12
N LEU A 71 -5.08 -3.21 2.65
CA LEU A 71 -4.91 -3.92 3.90
C LEU A 71 -5.52 -3.15 5.08
N ALA A 72 -5.42 -1.82 5.11
CA ALA A 72 -6.08 -1.01 6.13
C ALA A 72 -7.61 -1.13 6.07
N ALA A 73 -8.20 -1.13 4.86
CA ALA A 73 -9.64 -1.35 4.70
C ALA A 73 -10.06 -2.75 5.20
N MET A 74 -9.27 -3.79 4.91
CA MET A 74 -9.52 -5.14 5.45
C MET A 74 -9.41 -5.18 6.98
N ARG A 75 -8.37 -4.58 7.56
CA ARG A 75 -8.18 -4.46 9.01
C ARG A 75 -9.41 -3.84 9.67
N ASP A 76 -9.87 -2.70 9.14
CA ASP A 76 -10.96 -1.94 9.76
C ASP A 76 -12.30 -2.70 9.65
N LEU A 77 -12.49 -3.49 8.59
CA LEU A 77 -13.63 -4.41 8.48
C LEU A 77 -13.53 -5.61 9.44
N PHE A 78 -12.34 -6.18 9.66
CA PHE A 78 -12.15 -7.20 10.68
C PHE A 78 -12.42 -6.67 12.10
N ILE A 79 -11.96 -5.45 12.41
CA ILE A 79 -12.30 -4.77 13.68
C ILE A 79 -13.83 -4.64 13.81
N LYS A 80 -14.50 -4.15 12.76
CA LYS A 80 -15.97 -4.03 12.74
C LYS A 80 -16.67 -5.38 12.96
N ILE A 81 -16.18 -6.46 12.36
CA ILE A 81 -16.72 -7.82 12.54
C ILE A 81 -16.52 -8.31 13.98
N HIS A 82 -15.34 -8.08 14.57
CA HIS A 82 -15.07 -8.36 15.98
C HIS A 82 -16.03 -7.59 16.90
N ASP A 83 -16.25 -6.30 16.63
CA ASP A 83 -17.15 -5.47 17.44
C ASP A 83 -18.62 -5.93 17.37
N TYR A 84 -18.99 -6.69 16.33
CA TYR A 84 -20.28 -7.38 16.22
C TYR A 84 -20.32 -8.77 16.88
N GLY A 85 -19.21 -9.24 17.46
CA GLY A 85 -19.15 -10.43 18.31
C GLY A 85 -18.44 -11.65 17.72
N TRP A 86 -17.65 -11.49 16.64
CA TRP A 86 -16.82 -12.57 16.10
C TRP A 86 -15.35 -12.43 16.51
N GLU A 87 -14.96 -13.13 17.57
CA GLU A 87 -13.66 -12.98 18.25
C GLU A 87 -12.45 -13.19 17.33
N ASP A 88 -12.51 -14.16 16.40
CA ASP A 88 -11.36 -14.50 15.57
C ASP A 88 -10.90 -13.34 14.67
N ALA A 89 -11.82 -12.46 14.29
CA ALA A 89 -11.52 -11.29 13.46
C ALA A 89 -10.53 -10.33 14.14
N ARG A 90 -10.45 -10.34 15.47
CA ARG A 90 -9.45 -9.56 16.22
C ARG A 90 -8.03 -9.99 15.87
N PHE A 91 -7.79 -11.29 15.73
CA PHE A 91 -6.46 -11.80 15.41
C PHE A 91 -6.04 -11.43 13.99
N ASP A 92 -6.97 -11.47 13.03
CA ASP A 92 -6.71 -11.03 11.66
C ASP A 92 -6.41 -9.54 11.56
N ALA A 93 -7.18 -8.71 12.27
CA ALA A 93 -6.90 -7.27 12.35
C ALA A 93 -5.52 -7.00 12.98
N GLU A 94 -5.14 -7.73 14.03
CA GLU A 94 -3.84 -7.62 14.68
C GLU A 94 -2.69 -8.09 13.77
N ASP A 95 -2.89 -9.19 13.04
CA ASP A 95 -1.94 -9.72 12.07
C ASP A 95 -1.71 -8.72 10.93
N ILE A 96 -2.77 -8.16 10.37
CA ILE A 96 -2.66 -7.13 9.33
C ILE A 96 -1.86 -5.93 9.85
N THR A 97 -2.19 -5.48 11.05
CA THR A 97 -1.56 -4.31 11.68
C THR A 97 -0.07 -4.56 11.93
N THR A 98 0.29 -5.71 12.50
CA THR A 98 1.67 -5.96 12.94
C THR A 98 2.59 -6.40 11.80
N LYS A 99 2.10 -7.21 10.88
CA LYS A 99 2.91 -7.81 9.81
C LYS A 99 3.07 -6.88 8.60
N PHE A 100 2.06 -6.07 8.28
CA PHE A 100 2.04 -5.33 7.01
C PHE A 100 1.97 -3.81 7.14
N ILE A 101 1.14 -3.27 8.04
CA ILE A 101 0.92 -1.82 8.15
C ILE A 101 1.92 -1.15 9.10
N GLY A 102 2.17 -1.82 10.24
CA GLY A 102 2.92 -1.31 11.37
C GLY A 102 2.04 -0.68 12.45
N ARG A 103 2.39 -0.87 13.73
CA ARG A 103 1.68 -0.23 14.84
C ARG A 103 2.09 1.23 14.96
N TYR A 104 1.15 2.14 14.72
CA TYR A 104 1.37 3.57 14.91
C TYR A 104 0.39 4.12 15.96
N THR A 105 0.93 4.66 17.05
CA THR A 105 0.20 5.24 18.19
C THR A 105 0.99 6.43 18.75
N GLN A 106 0.43 7.15 19.73
CA GLN A 106 1.12 8.25 20.41
C GLN A 106 2.43 7.84 21.10
N THR A 107 2.63 6.56 21.42
CA THR A 107 3.78 6.07 22.20
C THR A 107 4.62 5.04 21.44
N ARG A 108 4.23 4.71 20.21
CA ARG A 108 4.86 3.64 19.43
C ARG A 108 4.81 3.95 17.94
N ASP A 109 5.96 3.82 17.29
CA ASP A 109 6.12 3.97 15.86
C ASP A 109 6.84 2.74 15.28
N GLU A 110 6.04 1.80 14.78
CA GLU A 110 6.47 0.56 14.12
C GLU A 110 5.98 0.54 12.66
N ARG A 111 5.76 1.71 12.05
CA ARG A 111 5.26 1.86 10.66
C ARG A 111 6.16 1.09 9.69
N LYS A 112 5.56 0.31 8.79
CA LYS A 112 6.32 -0.44 7.76
C LYS A 112 6.55 0.37 6.48
N LEU A 113 5.74 1.41 6.25
CA LEU A 113 5.84 2.33 5.12
C LEU A 113 5.75 3.77 5.61
N ILE A 114 6.62 4.63 5.08
CA ILE A 114 6.60 6.09 5.27
C ILE A 114 6.56 6.74 3.87
N LEU A 115 5.53 7.54 3.58
CA LEU A 115 5.44 8.31 2.34
C LEU A 115 6.36 9.54 2.36
N GLY A 116 6.51 10.18 1.20
CA GLY A 116 7.19 11.48 1.08
C GLY A 116 6.47 12.58 1.89
N GLU A 117 7.19 13.68 2.14
CA GLU A 117 6.86 14.60 3.22
C GLU A 117 5.49 15.29 3.10
N ASN A 118 4.96 15.42 1.87
CA ASN A 118 3.64 16.00 1.62
C ASN A 118 2.47 15.11 2.10
N ASP A 119 2.64 13.79 2.09
CA ASP A 119 1.58 12.82 2.43
C ASP A 119 1.88 12.01 3.69
N LYS A 120 3.12 12.02 4.18
CA LYS A 120 3.60 11.24 5.34
C LYS A 120 2.68 11.30 6.55
N GLU A 121 2.41 12.49 7.05
CA GLU A 121 1.60 12.67 8.26
C GLU A 121 0.13 12.32 8.00
N TYR A 122 -0.38 12.70 6.83
CA TYR A 122 -1.75 12.40 6.43
C TYR A 122 -1.99 10.89 6.33
N PHE A 123 -1.14 10.19 5.60
CA PHE A 123 -1.21 8.74 5.39
C PHE A 123 -1.06 7.99 6.71
N SER A 124 -0.09 8.39 7.54
CA SER A 124 0.11 7.77 8.85
C SER A 124 -1.16 7.87 9.71
N ASN A 125 -1.77 9.04 9.77
CA ASN A 125 -2.98 9.27 10.57
C ASN A 125 -4.23 8.61 9.98
N ARG A 126 -4.35 8.57 8.65
CA ARG A 126 -5.54 8.09 7.95
C ARG A 126 -5.58 6.57 7.77
N ILE A 127 -4.42 5.96 7.56
CA ILE A 127 -4.28 4.56 7.13
C ILE A 127 -3.63 3.71 8.22
N GLN A 128 -2.62 4.22 8.93
CA GLN A 128 -1.79 3.42 9.85
C GLN A 128 -2.16 3.59 11.33
N PHE A 129 -2.77 4.70 11.72
CA PHE A 129 -3.08 5.01 13.12
C PHE A 129 -4.36 4.32 13.58
N MET A 130 -4.30 3.58 14.70
CA MET A 130 -5.45 2.79 15.18
C MET A 130 -6.60 3.61 15.77
N THR A 131 -6.35 4.86 16.18
CA THR A 131 -7.37 5.72 16.81
C THR A 131 -7.30 7.12 16.21
N PRO A 132 -7.83 7.34 14.99
CA PRO A 132 -7.64 8.59 14.28
C PRO A 132 -7.93 9.79 15.17
N GLU A 133 -6.98 10.72 15.28
CA GLU A 133 -7.28 12.00 15.91
C GLU A 133 -8.43 12.65 15.12
N THR A 134 -9.38 13.25 15.85
CA THR A 134 -10.51 13.96 15.24
C THR A 134 -10.02 14.88 14.13
N LYS A 135 -10.53 14.66 12.89
CA LYS A 135 -10.14 15.40 11.68
C LYS A 135 -10.06 16.90 11.97
N LYS A 136 -8.84 17.46 12.03
CA LYS A 136 -8.68 18.91 11.94
C LYS A 136 -9.23 19.33 10.57
N LYS A 137 -10.08 20.37 10.54
CA LYS A 137 -10.61 20.94 9.29
C LYS A 137 -9.46 21.57 8.51
N GLN A 138 -8.74 20.77 7.74
CA GLN A 138 -7.70 21.20 6.82
C GLN A 138 -8.14 20.94 5.38
N LYS A 139 -7.74 21.83 4.46
CA LYS A 139 -7.91 21.61 3.03
C LYS A 139 -6.93 20.53 2.57
N LEU A 140 -7.46 19.41 2.12
CA LEU A 140 -6.67 18.29 1.60
C LEU A 140 -6.03 18.63 0.24
N THR A 141 -4.80 18.15 0.03
CA THR A 141 -4.15 18.13 -1.29
C THR A 141 -4.88 17.17 -2.24
N ASN A 142 -4.56 17.20 -3.53
CA ASN A 142 -5.14 16.25 -4.48
C ASN A 142 -4.71 14.81 -4.17
N SER A 143 -3.46 14.61 -3.75
CA SER A 143 -2.96 13.29 -3.35
C SER A 143 -3.69 12.74 -2.12
N GLN A 144 -3.85 13.56 -1.08
CA GLN A 144 -4.57 13.18 0.14
C GLN A 144 -6.05 12.81 -0.14
N LYS A 145 -6.70 13.52 -1.08
CA LYS A 145 -8.04 13.13 -1.54
C LYS A 145 -8.05 11.79 -2.28
N ARG A 146 -7.01 11.49 -3.07
CA ARG A 146 -6.87 10.20 -3.75
C ARG A 146 -6.63 9.06 -2.74
N ILE A 147 -5.86 9.32 -1.67
CA ILE A 147 -5.69 8.36 -0.56
C ILE A 147 -7.04 8.07 0.11
N ASP A 148 -7.82 9.10 0.44
CA ASP A 148 -9.18 8.94 1.00
C ASP A 148 -10.07 8.15 0.04
N PHE A 149 -10.07 8.51 -1.25
CA PHE A 149 -10.86 7.83 -2.27
C PHE A 149 -10.48 6.35 -2.40
N ALA A 150 -9.19 6.03 -2.43
CA ALA A 150 -8.72 4.65 -2.54
C ALA A 150 -9.14 3.79 -1.35
N TYR A 151 -9.03 4.33 -0.12
CA TYR A 151 -9.53 3.64 1.07
C TYR A 151 -11.03 3.41 0.96
N ASP A 152 -11.81 4.46 0.67
CA ASP A 152 -13.27 4.38 0.64
C ASP A 152 -13.75 3.43 -0.47
N TYR A 153 -13.03 3.39 -1.59
CA TYR A 153 -13.28 2.48 -2.70
C TYR A 153 -13.14 1.02 -2.25
N PHE A 154 -12.00 0.63 -1.67
CA PHE A 154 -11.78 -0.77 -1.23
C PHE A 154 -12.70 -1.16 -0.08
N TYR A 155 -12.89 -0.26 0.89
CA TYR A 155 -13.79 -0.51 2.01
C TYR A 155 -15.21 -0.84 1.50
N LYS A 156 -15.75 -0.03 0.59
CA LYS A 156 -17.09 -0.26 0.01
C LYS A 156 -17.16 -1.52 -0.85
N LYS A 157 -16.13 -1.82 -1.64
CA LYS A 157 -16.07 -3.03 -2.47
C LYS A 157 -16.06 -4.29 -1.59
N LEU A 158 -15.23 -4.32 -0.55
CA LEU A 158 -15.18 -5.41 0.43
C LEU A 158 -16.50 -5.55 1.21
N GLU A 159 -17.06 -4.44 1.70
CA GLU A 159 -18.35 -4.44 2.39
C GLU A 159 -19.47 -5.00 1.50
N LYS A 160 -19.52 -4.57 0.24
CA LYS A 160 -20.48 -5.08 -0.75
C LYS A 160 -20.29 -6.57 -1.05
N SER A 161 -19.05 -7.07 -1.11
CA SER A 161 -18.79 -8.50 -1.30
C SER A 161 -19.35 -9.34 -0.14
N MET A 162 -19.35 -8.80 1.07
CA MET A 162 -19.90 -9.44 2.27
C MET A 162 -21.42 -9.29 2.42
N ASP A 163 -22.08 -8.39 1.68
CA ASP A 163 -23.54 -8.17 1.79
C ASP A 163 -24.36 -9.39 1.37
N SER A 164 -23.78 -10.27 0.54
CA SER A 164 -24.39 -11.54 0.14
C SER A 164 -24.51 -12.55 1.31
N ALA A 165 -23.74 -12.34 2.38
CA ALA A 165 -23.74 -13.19 3.56
C ALA A 165 -24.71 -12.69 4.64
N GLU A 166 -25.67 -13.53 5.01
CA GLU A 166 -26.71 -13.18 6.00
C GLU A 166 -26.18 -13.16 7.45
N ILE A 167 -25.24 -14.06 7.77
CA ILE A 167 -24.70 -14.23 9.12
C ILE A 167 -23.25 -13.74 9.23
N LEU A 168 -22.85 -13.32 10.43
CA LEU A 168 -21.54 -12.73 10.71
C LEU A 168 -20.37 -13.66 10.35
N GLU A 169 -20.51 -14.96 10.62
CA GLU A 169 -19.50 -15.99 10.28
C GLU A 169 -19.21 -16.04 8.76
N ASN A 170 -20.24 -15.95 7.93
CA ASN A 170 -20.08 -15.94 6.48
C ASN A 170 -19.42 -14.63 6.00
N LYS A 171 -19.75 -13.49 6.62
CA LYS A 171 -19.08 -12.21 6.33
C LYS A 171 -17.59 -12.27 6.66
N TYR A 172 -17.25 -12.82 7.82
CA TYR A 172 -15.88 -13.09 8.22
C TYR A 172 -15.17 -14.00 7.21
N THR A 173 -15.80 -15.09 6.81
CA THR A 173 -15.22 -16.06 5.85
C THR A 173 -14.91 -15.40 4.51
N VAL A 174 -15.82 -14.57 3.98
CA VAL A 174 -15.59 -13.81 2.73
C VAL A 174 -14.40 -12.86 2.89
N LEU A 175 -14.36 -12.04 3.94
CA LEU A 175 -13.23 -11.12 4.15
C LEU A 175 -11.90 -11.86 4.34
N LYS A 176 -11.94 -13.01 5.03
CA LYS A 176 -10.78 -13.88 5.23
C LYS A 176 -10.28 -14.46 3.93
N GLU A 177 -11.16 -14.84 3.01
CA GLU A 177 -10.78 -15.31 1.67
C GLU A 177 -10.08 -14.21 0.85
N PHE A 178 -10.58 -12.96 0.90
CA PHE A 178 -9.90 -11.82 0.28
C PHE A 178 -8.50 -11.62 0.86
N PHE A 179 -8.36 -11.64 2.19
CA PHE A 179 -7.08 -11.47 2.86
C PHE A 179 -6.09 -12.60 2.53
N SER A 180 -6.50 -13.86 2.69
CA SER A 180 -5.67 -15.02 2.36
C SER A 180 -5.27 -15.05 0.89
N THR A 181 -6.20 -14.75 -0.03
CA THR A 181 -5.90 -14.66 -1.46
C THR A 181 -4.82 -13.61 -1.73
N PHE A 182 -4.98 -12.41 -1.15
CA PHE A 182 -4.00 -11.34 -1.32
C PHE A 182 -2.62 -11.72 -0.77
N THR A 183 -2.54 -12.43 0.36
CA THR A 183 -1.25 -12.77 0.97
C THR A 183 -0.59 -14.04 0.44
N GLU A 184 -1.37 -14.97 -0.13
CA GLU A 184 -0.88 -16.30 -0.51
C GLU A 184 -0.79 -16.49 -2.03
N LYS A 185 -1.65 -15.80 -2.80
CA LYS A 185 -1.76 -15.98 -4.27
C LYS A 185 -1.29 -14.78 -5.08
N CYS A 186 -0.97 -13.67 -4.42
CA CYS A 186 -0.38 -12.52 -5.07
C CYS A 186 1.11 -12.43 -4.77
N SER A 187 1.90 -12.13 -5.80
CA SER A 187 3.37 -12.08 -5.71
C SER A 187 3.93 -10.77 -6.26
N VAL A 188 5.05 -10.34 -5.69
CA VAL A 188 5.85 -9.19 -6.13
C VAL A 188 7.31 -9.58 -6.20
N MET A 189 8.04 -9.01 -7.15
CA MET A 189 9.49 -9.19 -7.27
C MET A 189 10.22 -8.03 -6.61
N PHE A 190 11.05 -8.33 -5.61
CA PHE A 190 11.92 -7.33 -4.98
C PHE A 190 13.27 -7.28 -5.69
N VAL A 191 13.70 -6.07 -6.04
CA VAL A 191 15.05 -5.80 -6.54
C VAL A 191 15.70 -4.81 -5.59
N GLU A 192 16.72 -5.26 -4.86
CA GLU A 192 17.43 -4.43 -3.87
C GLU A 192 18.87 -4.18 -4.32
N THR A 193 19.35 -2.93 -4.20
CA THR A 193 20.76 -2.56 -4.42
C THR A 193 21.19 -1.50 -3.40
N ASP A 194 22.47 -1.52 -3.01
CA ASP A 194 23.08 -0.51 -2.17
C ASP A 194 23.72 0.64 -2.98
N ASP A 195 23.64 0.63 -4.31
CA ASP A 195 24.00 1.75 -5.19
C ASP A 195 22.74 2.43 -5.74
N ILE A 196 22.53 3.70 -5.34
CA ILE A 196 21.40 4.50 -5.79
C ILE A 196 21.40 4.72 -7.31
N ASN A 197 22.58 4.80 -7.94
CA ASN A 197 22.68 4.96 -9.39
C ASN A 197 22.24 3.69 -10.11
N GLU A 198 22.60 2.52 -9.59
CA GLU A 198 22.14 1.24 -10.10
C GLU A 198 20.62 1.12 -9.95
N ALA A 199 20.05 1.53 -8.80
CA ALA A 199 18.61 1.55 -8.61
C ALA A 199 17.89 2.41 -9.65
N PHE A 200 18.42 3.59 -9.96
CA PHE A 200 17.89 4.45 -11.02
C PHE A 200 18.03 3.83 -12.42
N ILE A 201 19.15 3.16 -12.71
CA ILE A 201 19.33 2.46 -14.01
C ILE A 201 18.34 1.31 -14.14
N ILE A 202 18.11 0.54 -13.07
CA ILE A 202 17.12 -0.53 -13.03
C ILE A 202 15.73 0.05 -13.31
N PHE A 203 15.36 1.14 -12.61
CA PHE A 203 14.11 1.85 -12.85
C PHE A 203 13.96 2.31 -14.31
N GLU A 204 14.96 2.99 -14.85
CA GLU A 204 14.96 3.48 -16.25
C GLU A 204 14.80 2.31 -17.23
N THR A 205 15.52 1.20 -17.01
CA THR A 205 15.51 0.03 -17.90
C THR A 205 14.18 -0.71 -17.89
N LEU A 206 13.56 -0.84 -16.70
CA LEU A 206 12.26 -1.51 -16.55
C LEU A 206 11.15 -0.71 -17.24
N ASN A 207 11.15 0.61 -17.10
CA ASN A 207 10.15 1.48 -17.70
C ASN A 207 10.39 1.74 -19.19
N ALA A 208 11.64 1.77 -19.66
CA ALA A 208 11.98 1.96 -21.09
C ALA A 208 11.42 0.85 -22.01
N ARG A 209 11.02 -0.31 -21.45
CA ARG A 209 10.43 -1.42 -22.19
C ARG A 209 8.89 -1.45 -22.15
N GLY A 210 8.23 -0.57 -21.40
CA GLY A 210 6.77 -0.58 -21.24
C GLY A 210 6.16 0.81 -20.98
N ARG A 211 5.68 1.46 -22.05
CA ARG A 211 4.88 2.71 -22.12
C ARG A 211 5.48 3.97 -21.48
N ASP A 212 5.12 5.13 -22.07
CA ASP A 212 5.74 6.43 -21.85
C ASP A 212 5.64 6.93 -20.40
N LEU A 213 6.81 7.10 -19.76
CA LEU A 213 6.94 7.93 -18.57
C LEU A 213 6.62 9.38 -18.92
N GLU A 214 6.11 10.16 -17.95
CA GLU A 214 6.18 11.62 -18.10
C GLU A 214 7.66 12.00 -18.22
N THR A 215 8.04 12.72 -19.29
CA THR A 215 9.43 13.13 -19.55
C THR A 215 10.07 13.86 -18.36
N ALA A 216 9.23 14.46 -17.50
CA ALA A 216 9.63 15.09 -16.24
C ALA A 216 10.25 14.09 -15.23
N ASP A 217 9.74 12.87 -15.11
CA ASP A 217 10.23 11.86 -14.17
C ASP A 217 11.64 11.37 -14.57
N LEU A 218 11.85 11.14 -15.88
CA LEU A 218 13.17 10.80 -16.43
C LEU A 218 14.19 11.93 -16.21
N LEU A 219 13.80 13.17 -16.49
CA LEU A 219 14.67 14.33 -16.31
C LEU A 219 15.03 14.51 -14.82
N LYS A 220 14.07 14.33 -13.93
CA LYS A 220 14.26 14.43 -12.49
C LYS A 220 15.25 13.37 -12.01
N ASN A 221 15.05 12.10 -12.37
CA ASN A 221 15.98 11.02 -12.03
C ASN A 221 17.38 11.25 -12.60
N HIS A 222 17.49 11.73 -13.84
CA HIS A 222 18.77 12.08 -14.44
C HIS A 222 19.49 13.19 -13.65
N LEU A 223 18.78 14.26 -13.27
CA LEU A 223 19.36 15.35 -12.48
C LEU A 223 19.82 14.87 -11.10
N PHE A 224 19.04 14.03 -10.41
CA PHE A 224 19.46 13.44 -9.13
C PHE A 224 20.67 12.52 -9.29
N ARG A 225 20.73 11.72 -10.36
CA ARG A 225 21.88 10.88 -10.68
C ARG A 225 23.16 11.69 -10.91
N VAL A 226 23.06 12.83 -11.62
CA VAL A 226 24.20 13.71 -11.89
C VAL A 226 24.62 14.48 -10.63
N ALA A 227 23.68 14.90 -9.79
CA ALA A 227 23.95 15.64 -8.56
C ALA A 227 24.58 14.78 -7.44
N ASN A 228 24.38 13.46 -7.47
CA ASN A 228 24.91 12.51 -6.50
C ASN A 228 26.26 11.86 -6.92
N LYS A 229 26.93 12.41 -7.95
CA LYS A 229 28.33 12.09 -8.31
C LYS A 229 29.30 13.01 -7.56
#